data_AF-A0A520WTQ5-F1
#
_entry.id   AF-A0A520WTQ5-F1
#
_cell.length_a   1.000
_cell.length_b   1.000
_cell.length_c   1.000
_cell.angle_alpha   90.00
_cell.angle_beta   90.00
_cell.angle_gamma   90.00
#
_symmetry.space_group_name_H-M   'P 1'
#
loop_
_entity.id
_entity.type
_entity.pdbx_description
1 polymer ?
#
loop_
_entity_poly.entity_id
_entity_poly.type
_entity_poly.pdbx_seq_one_letter_code
_entity_poly.pdbx_strand_id
1 'polypeptide(L)'
;MTSSALNVDRPPLPDGLVAVVKRDCPTCVDIVPVLEQLSQRGPGVTIYTQDDPDFPETVETRIHDQELAVSWHYEVETVPTLMFIQDGNEMARTVGWSRSNWEALTGVDDLGDGLPEMRPGCGSLSVDPNLIDSLALKFGASDLNSRRVEIATLEDEFDAMFDRGWSDGLPIIPPTEERVSKMLEGTHRQPDDVVAVVPPVLTECTVEKVAINAVMAGCKPEYLPVVLAAVEAACTDQFNMHGLLCTLWFSGPIIIVNGPIRHRIGMNVEKNALGQGNRANSTIGRALQLVIRNVGGGKPGIGGIDRSALGAPSKVGWCFAEDEENLPDNWPPLSVGRGFSKNDDTVTLFAGHGPVGCIDQISRTPESLVRTLAQQLHGVGNRKLPAEAMIVMTPEHMNVFASAGWSKDKFYEELEPLL
;
A
#
# COMPACT_ATOMS: atom_id res chain seq x y z
N MET A 1 25.46 15.76 29.50
CA MET A 1 25.07 15.18 30.81
C MET A 1 23.58 14.90 30.72
N THR A 2 23.24 13.79 30.06
CA THR A 2 23.03 12.43 30.62
C THR A 2 21.60 12.24 31.11
N SER A 3 20.80 11.60 30.28
CA SER A 3 19.91 10.48 30.64
C SER A 3 19.22 10.07 29.34
N SER A 4 19.78 9.13 28.59
CA SER A 4 19.36 7.73 28.69
C SER A 4 17.89 7.58 28.33
N ALA A 5 17.58 7.69 27.04
CA ALA A 5 16.54 6.86 26.48
C ALA A 5 17.11 5.45 26.51
N LEU A 6 16.83 4.72 27.58
CA LEU A 6 17.08 3.28 27.62
C LEU A 6 16.40 2.69 26.38
N ASN A 7 17.18 2.02 25.53
CA ASN A 7 16.67 1.12 24.50
C ASN A 7 15.78 0.09 25.20
N VAL A 8 14.48 0.35 25.31
CA VAL A 8 13.53 -0.57 25.95
C VAL A 8 13.34 -1.84 25.12
N ASP A 9 13.73 -1.82 23.83
CA ASP A 9 13.54 -2.94 22.90
C ASP A 9 14.81 -3.73 22.54
N ARG A 10 16.01 -3.35 23.01
CA ARG A 10 17.23 -4.13 22.72
C ARG A 10 17.31 -5.35 23.67
N PRO A 11 17.34 -6.60 23.16
CA PRO A 11 17.46 -7.78 24.00
C PRO A 11 18.75 -7.72 24.84
N PRO A 12 18.70 -7.99 26.16
CA PRO A 12 19.92 -8.02 26.96
C PRO A 12 20.80 -9.20 26.57
N LEU A 13 22.10 -8.98 26.45
CA LEU A 13 23.10 -10.05 26.35
C LEU A 13 23.68 -10.37 27.74
N PRO A 14 24.03 -11.65 28.01
CA PRO A 14 24.73 -12.02 29.23
C PRO A 14 26.17 -11.48 29.22
N ASP A 15 26.69 -11.16 30.40
CA ASP A 15 28.10 -10.80 30.55
C ASP A 15 29.02 -11.99 30.17
N GLY A 16 30.19 -11.67 29.63
CA GLY A 16 31.16 -12.65 29.14
C GLY A 16 31.19 -12.76 27.62
N LEU A 17 31.59 -13.91 27.10
CA LEU A 17 31.68 -14.15 25.67
C LEU A 17 30.33 -14.53 25.09
N VAL A 18 29.93 -13.85 24.01
CA VAL A 18 28.73 -14.14 23.22
C VAL A 18 29.13 -14.37 21.78
N ALA A 19 28.79 -15.53 21.21
CA ALA A 19 29.00 -15.80 19.80
C ALA A 19 27.67 -15.91 19.05
N VAL A 20 27.57 -15.24 17.91
CA VAL A 20 26.44 -15.36 16.98
C VAL A 20 26.88 -16.18 15.77
N VAL A 21 26.16 -17.26 15.49
CA VAL A 21 26.52 -18.28 14.49
C VAL A 21 25.30 -18.72 13.67
N LYS A 22 25.55 -19.41 12.56
CA LYS A 22 24.50 -20.09 11.79
C LYS A 22 25.07 -21.37 11.17
N ARG A 23 24.29 -22.44 11.10
CA ARG A 23 24.73 -23.74 10.55
C ARG A 23 25.08 -23.64 9.07
N ASP A 24 24.35 -22.85 8.30
CA ASP A 24 24.58 -22.68 6.86
C ASP A 24 25.92 -21.96 6.54
N CYS A 25 26.62 -21.41 7.54
CA CYS A 25 27.95 -20.83 7.37
C CYS A 25 29.05 -21.90 7.54
N PRO A 26 29.85 -22.22 6.50
CA PRO A 26 30.93 -23.21 6.62
C PRO A 26 31.94 -22.87 7.71
N THR A 27 32.27 -21.58 7.86
CA THR A 27 33.19 -21.12 8.91
C THR A 27 32.61 -21.32 10.30
N CYS A 28 31.31 -21.14 10.51
CA CYS A 28 30.67 -21.48 11.79
C CYS A 28 30.80 -22.97 12.11
N VAL A 29 30.62 -23.84 11.10
CA VAL A 29 30.79 -25.29 11.26
C VAL A 29 32.24 -25.65 11.57
N ASP A 30 33.22 -25.00 10.93
CA ASP A 30 34.64 -25.24 11.18
C ASP A 30 35.07 -24.89 12.61
N ILE A 31 34.50 -23.82 13.19
CA ILE A 31 34.90 -23.33 14.52
C ILE A 31 34.15 -24.01 15.68
N VAL A 32 33.27 -24.99 15.43
CA VAL A 32 32.58 -25.72 16.50
C VAL A 32 33.57 -26.27 17.56
N PRO A 33 34.71 -26.89 17.20
CA PRO A 33 35.71 -27.31 18.19
C PRO A 33 36.30 -26.16 19.00
N VAL A 34 36.37 -24.95 18.44
CA VAL A 34 36.84 -23.74 19.15
C VAL A 34 35.82 -23.31 20.19
N LEU A 35 34.53 -23.30 19.84
CA LEU A 35 33.44 -22.96 20.76
C LEU A 35 33.38 -23.96 21.93
N GLU A 36 33.65 -25.25 21.66
CA GLU A 36 33.84 -26.27 22.69
C GLU A 36 35.05 -25.98 23.59
N GLN A 37 36.20 -25.63 23.00
CA GLN A 37 37.41 -25.26 23.74
C GLN A 37 37.15 -24.07 24.67
N LEU A 38 36.43 -23.04 24.22
CA LEU A 38 36.06 -21.89 25.04
C LEU A 38 35.11 -22.26 26.18
N SER A 39 34.22 -23.24 25.95
CA SER A 39 33.30 -23.74 26.97
C SER A 39 34.00 -24.61 28.02
N GLN A 40 34.99 -25.40 27.62
CA GLN A 40 35.67 -26.36 28.51
C GLN A 40 36.92 -25.80 29.19
N ARG A 41 37.73 -25.02 28.47
CA ARG A 41 39.03 -24.48 28.92
C ARG A 41 39.00 -22.96 29.12
N GLY A 42 38.04 -22.26 28.51
CA GLY A 42 37.93 -20.82 28.54
C GLY A 42 36.95 -20.31 29.61
N PRO A 43 36.58 -19.02 29.54
CA PRO A 43 35.63 -18.40 30.46
C PRO A 43 34.17 -18.81 30.23
N GLY A 44 33.89 -19.73 29.28
CA GLY A 44 32.55 -20.03 28.78
C GLY A 44 32.11 -19.10 27.65
N VAL A 45 31.20 -19.57 26.81
CA VAL A 45 30.61 -18.77 25.72
C VAL A 45 29.11 -19.04 25.62
N THR A 46 28.32 -17.99 25.48
CA THR A 46 26.88 -18.09 25.15
C THR A 46 26.72 -18.01 23.65
N ILE A 47 26.03 -18.99 23.07
CA ILE A 47 25.81 -19.06 21.62
C ILE A 47 24.41 -18.57 21.29
N TYR A 48 24.30 -17.67 20.31
CA TYR A 48 23.06 -17.37 19.60
C TYR A 48 23.15 -17.96 18.18
N THR A 49 22.20 -18.83 17.83
CA THR A 49 22.14 -19.48 16.52
C THR A 49 20.96 -18.95 15.72
N GLN A 50 21.16 -18.64 14.42
CA GLN A 50 20.17 -17.94 13.60
C GLN A 50 19.21 -18.84 12.82
N ASP A 51 19.64 -20.05 12.45
CA ASP A 51 18.95 -20.89 11.46
C ASP A 51 18.58 -22.29 11.98
N ASP A 52 19.40 -22.88 12.84
CA ASP A 52 19.15 -24.17 13.47
C ASP A 52 19.24 -24.06 15.01
N PRO A 53 18.13 -24.33 15.75
CA PRO A 53 18.12 -24.30 17.21
C PRO A 53 19.05 -25.29 17.89
N ASP A 54 19.45 -26.37 17.20
CA ASP A 54 20.33 -27.41 17.73
C ASP A 54 21.82 -27.17 17.43
N PHE A 55 22.15 -26.14 16.64
CA PHE A 55 23.53 -25.80 16.31
C PHE A 55 24.16 -24.82 17.32
N PRO A 56 25.44 -25.02 17.71
CA PRO A 56 26.23 -26.24 17.60
C PRO A 56 25.81 -27.27 18.65
N GLU A 57 25.76 -28.54 18.26
CA GLU A 57 25.21 -29.63 19.09
C GLU A 57 26.00 -29.84 20.39
N THR A 58 27.28 -29.48 20.36
CA THR A 58 28.26 -29.74 21.41
C THR A 58 28.36 -28.66 22.47
N VAL A 59 27.64 -27.54 22.31
CA VAL A 59 27.57 -26.46 23.30
C VAL A 59 26.17 -26.42 23.92
N GLU A 60 26.11 -26.59 25.24
CA GLU A 60 24.84 -26.60 25.99
C GLU A 60 24.21 -25.21 26.11
N THR A 61 25.03 -24.17 26.26
CA THR A 61 24.60 -22.77 26.38
C THR A 61 24.32 -22.14 25.02
N ARG A 62 23.25 -22.58 24.37
CA ARG A 62 22.77 -22.04 23.09
C ARG A 62 21.35 -21.49 23.18
N ILE A 63 21.10 -20.42 22.44
CA ILE A 63 19.83 -19.71 22.34
C ILE A 63 19.49 -19.58 20.86
N HIS A 64 18.30 -20.00 20.47
CA HIS A 64 17.83 -19.83 19.10
C HIS A 64 17.33 -18.40 18.90
N ASP A 65 18.07 -17.60 18.13
CA ASP A 65 17.67 -16.25 17.72
C ASP A 65 16.70 -16.32 16.52
N GLN A 66 15.60 -17.05 16.70
CA GLN A 66 14.63 -17.38 15.64
C GLN A 66 14.08 -16.13 14.95
N GLU A 67 13.87 -15.06 15.73
CA GLU A 67 13.34 -13.81 15.24
C GLU A 67 14.43 -12.84 14.77
N LEU A 68 15.71 -13.21 14.89
CA LEU A 68 16.88 -12.39 14.58
C LEU A 68 16.96 -11.10 15.41
N ALA A 69 16.29 -11.04 16.57
CA ALA A 69 16.23 -9.85 17.41
C ALA A 69 17.63 -9.47 17.94
N VAL A 70 18.40 -10.46 18.42
CA VAL A 70 19.78 -10.21 18.88
C VAL A 70 20.66 -9.80 17.71
N SER A 71 20.57 -10.56 16.61
CA SER A 71 21.36 -10.30 15.40
C SER A 71 21.08 -8.93 14.79
N TRP A 72 19.83 -8.45 14.87
CA TRP A 72 19.42 -7.11 14.42
C TRP A 72 19.91 -6.02 15.37
N HIS A 73 19.53 -6.07 16.65
CA HIS A 73 19.81 -4.98 17.59
C HIS A 73 21.29 -4.85 17.97
N TYR A 74 22.10 -5.88 17.73
CA TYR A 74 23.56 -5.83 17.87
C TYR A 74 24.28 -5.65 16.54
N GLU A 75 23.58 -5.32 15.46
CA GLU A 75 24.17 -5.01 14.15
C GLU A 75 25.15 -6.10 13.70
N VAL A 76 24.72 -7.35 13.78
CA VAL A 76 25.53 -8.51 13.38
C VAL A 76 25.41 -8.65 11.86
N GLU A 77 26.37 -8.12 11.12
CA GLU A 77 26.38 -8.20 9.65
C GLU A 77 26.99 -9.51 9.14
N THR A 78 27.86 -10.14 9.93
CA THR A 78 28.64 -11.33 9.55
C THR A 78 28.60 -12.38 10.65
N VAL A 79 28.62 -13.66 10.28
CA VAL A 79 28.75 -14.80 11.19
C VAL A 79 29.93 -15.69 10.76
N PRO A 80 30.71 -16.26 11.70
CA PRO A 80 30.58 -16.09 13.15
C PRO A 80 30.99 -14.68 13.59
N THR A 81 30.28 -14.13 14.56
CA THR A 81 30.69 -12.93 15.30
C THR A 81 30.88 -13.31 16.76
N LEU A 82 32.00 -12.95 17.36
CA LEU A 82 32.28 -13.13 18.78
C LEU A 82 32.40 -11.76 19.45
N MET A 83 31.65 -11.57 20.53
CA MET A 83 31.59 -10.35 21.32
C MET A 83 32.00 -10.63 22.76
N PHE A 84 32.62 -9.63 23.41
CA PHE A 84 32.80 -9.61 24.86
C PHE A 84 31.88 -8.56 25.47
N ILE A 85 31.01 -9.00 26.38
CA ILE A 85 29.97 -8.20 27.02
C ILE A 85 30.34 -7.96 28.49
N GLN A 86 30.25 -6.71 28.94
CA GLN A 86 30.44 -6.32 30.34
C GLN A 86 29.41 -5.27 30.76
N ASP A 87 28.75 -5.51 31.89
CA ASP A 87 27.67 -4.66 32.41
C ASP A 87 26.58 -4.41 31.33
N GLY A 88 26.29 -5.45 30.53
CA GLY A 88 25.33 -5.40 29.42
C GLY A 88 25.77 -4.60 28.19
N ASN A 89 27.00 -4.08 28.17
CA ASN A 89 27.57 -3.33 27.04
C ASN A 89 28.57 -4.17 26.26
N GLU A 90 28.57 -4.02 24.94
CA GLU A 90 29.59 -4.62 24.10
C GLU A 90 30.91 -3.84 24.24
N MET A 91 31.96 -4.53 24.66
CA MET A 91 33.28 -3.95 24.90
C MET A 91 34.22 -4.15 23.72
N ALA A 92 34.10 -5.29 23.04
CA ALA A 92 34.90 -5.65 21.87
C ALA A 92 34.19 -6.73 21.05
N ARG A 93 34.47 -6.75 19.74
CA ARG A 93 34.01 -7.80 18.82
C ARG A 93 35.08 -8.23 17.83
N THR A 94 34.96 -9.45 17.33
CA THR A 94 35.68 -9.96 16.16
C THR A 94 34.70 -10.71 15.25
N VAL A 95 34.96 -10.71 13.95
CA VAL A 95 34.09 -11.31 12.92
C VAL A 95 34.87 -12.30 12.06
N GLY A 96 34.18 -13.35 11.62
CA GLY A 96 34.83 -14.49 11.00
C GLY A 96 35.72 -15.26 11.98
N TRP A 97 36.51 -16.18 11.44
CA TRP A 97 37.52 -16.89 12.20
C TRP A 97 38.89 -16.24 12.01
N SER A 98 39.54 -15.95 13.13
CA SER A 98 40.91 -15.46 13.19
C SER A 98 41.50 -15.95 14.50
N ARG A 99 42.46 -16.87 14.44
CA ARG A 99 43.05 -17.45 15.65
C ARG A 99 43.57 -16.35 16.58
N SER A 100 44.43 -15.48 16.07
CA SER A 100 45.03 -14.40 16.85
C SER A 100 44.00 -13.43 17.44
N ASN A 101 42.96 -13.04 16.68
CA ASN A 101 41.94 -12.14 17.22
C ASN A 101 41.05 -12.83 18.26
N TRP A 102 40.72 -14.11 18.06
CA TRP A 102 39.93 -14.88 19.01
C TRP A 102 40.71 -15.15 20.29
N GLU A 103 41.98 -15.55 20.21
CA GLU A 103 42.85 -15.72 21.38
C GLU A 103 43.01 -14.38 22.14
N ALA A 104 43.22 -13.27 21.42
CA ALA A 104 43.31 -11.94 22.04
C ALA A 104 42.01 -11.50 22.73
N LEU A 105 40.85 -11.80 22.15
CA LEU A 105 39.54 -11.42 22.72
C LEU A 105 39.15 -12.32 23.90
N THR A 106 39.49 -13.61 23.85
CA THR A 106 39.07 -14.60 24.84
C THR A 106 40.07 -14.84 25.97
N GLY A 107 41.34 -14.49 25.74
CA GLY A 107 42.45 -14.79 26.66
C GLY A 107 42.81 -16.28 26.74
N VAL A 108 42.37 -17.09 25.77
CA VAL A 108 42.64 -18.53 25.70
C VAL A 108 43.61 -18.80 24.57
N ASP A 109 44.76 -19.40 24.87
CA ASP A 109 45.78 -19.76 23.88
C ASP A 109 45.52 -21.14 23.23
N ASP A 110 46.15 -21.37 22.09
CA ASP A 110 46.14 -22.60 21.30
C ASP A 110 44.74 -22.98 20.78
N LEU A 111 43.95 -21.98 20.36
CA LEU A 111 42.61 -22.20 19.83
C LEU A 111 42.62 -22.76 18.41
N GLY A 112 41.74 -23.73 18.15
CA GLY A 112 41.49 -24.22 16.79
C GLY A 112 42.65 -25.02 16.19
N ASP A 113 43.21 -25.98 16.94
CA ASP A 113 44.22 -26.90 16.41
C ASP A 113 43.77 -27.56 15.09
N GLY A 114 44.65 -27.56 14.09
CA GLY A 114 44.34 -28.02 12.73
C GLY A 114 43.49 -27.08 11.86
N LEU A 115 42.95 -25.98 12.39
CA LEU A 115 42.27 -24.95 11.59
C LEU A 115 43.26 -23.95 10.97
N PRO A 116 42.99 -23.47 9.74
CA PRO A 116 43.71 -22.32 9.18
C PRO A 116 43.69 -21.12 10.11
N GLU A 117 44.71 -20.26 10.00
CA GLU A 117 44.85 -19.08 10.86
C GLU A 117 43.67 -18.10 10.74
N MET A 118 43.08 -18.02 9.55
CA MET A 118 41.97 -17.13 9.23
C MET A 118 40.96 -17.83 8.30
N ARG A 119 39.67 -17.58 8.49
CA ARG A 119 38.61 -17.83 7.49
C ARG A 119 37.57 -16.70 7.52
N PRO A 120 37.14 -16.18 6.36
CA PRO A 120 36.09 -15.16 6.31
C PRO A 120 34.75 -15.75 6.76
N GLY A 121 33.92 -14.94 7.41
CA GLY A 121 32.54 -15.31 7.72
C GLY A 121 31.60 -15.22 6.51
N CYS A 122 30.33 -15.56 6.75
CA CYS A 122 29.24 -15.36 5.80
C CYS A 122 28.32 -14.22 6.29
N GLY A 123 27.51 -13.66 5.40
CA GLY A 123 26.48 -12.68 5.78
C GLY A 123 25.51 -13.27 6.81
N SER A 124 25.21 -12.49 7.84
CA SER A 124 24.18 -12.78 8.83
C SER A 124 22.79 -12.84 8.19
N LEU A 125 21.88 -13.66 8.73
CA LEU A 125 20.48 -13.64 8.30
C LEU A 125 19.80 -12.28 8.57
N SER A 126 20.28 -11.50 9.55
CA SER A 126 19.73 -10.17 9.84
C SER A 126 19.99 -9.11 8.76
N VAL A 127 20.91 -9.38 7.83
CA VAL A 127 21.21 -8.52 6.67
C VAL A 127 20.88 -9.20 5.34
N ASP A 128 20.15 -10.32 5.36
CA ASP A 128 19.69 -11.00 4.15
C ASP A 128 18.74 -10.06 3.37
N PRO A 129 18.96 -9.81 2.07
CA PRO A 129 18.10 -8.94 1.26
C PRO A 129 16.61 -9.35 1.25
N ASN A 130 16.29 -10.62 1.54
CA ASN A 130 14.91 -11.09 1.62
C ASN A 130 14.27 -10.87 3.00
N LEU A 131 15.07 -10.58 4.03
CA LEU A 131 14.61 -10.41 5.42
C LEU A 131 14.76 -8.97 5.92
N ILE A 132 15.73 -8.21 5.41
CA ILE A 132 16.13 -6.92 5.96
C ILE A 132 14.98 -5.91 6.06
N ASP A 133 14.10 -5.83 5.06
CA ASP A 133 12.95 -4.92 5.09
C ASP A 133 11.94 -5.33 6.17
N SER A 134 11.67 -6.64 6.29
CA SER A 134 10.76 -7.17 7.31
C SER A 134 11.32 -6.97 8.73
N LEU A 135 12.64 -7.09 8.91
CA LEU A 135 13.32 -6.87 10.18
C LEU A 135 13.37 -5.39 10.53
N ALA A 136 13.59 -4.51 9.54
CA ALA A 136 13.51 -3.06 9.72
C ALA A 136 12.12 -2.61 10.17
N LEU A 137 11.07 -3.23 9.63
CA LEU A 137 9.70 -2.97 10.08
C LEU A 137 9.43 -3.53 11.48
N LYS A 138 9.97 -4.72 11.78
CA LYS A 138 9.71 -5.42 13.04
C LYS A 138 10.45 -4.79 14.23
N PHE A 139 11.70 -4.37 14.01
CA PHE A 139 12.61 -3.93 15.07
C PHE A 139 13.10 -2.48 14.90
N GLY A 140 12.82 -1.85 13.77
CA GLY A 140 12.98 -0.41 13.61
C GLY A 140 11.83 0.36 14.24
N ALA A 141 12.04 1.64 14.53
CA ALA A 141 10.93 2.53 14.85
C ALA A 141 10.05 2.66 13.61
N SER A 142 8.86 2.05 13.65
CA SER A 142 7.84 2.24 12.62
C SER A 142 7.34 3.68 12.71
N ASP A 143 7.60 4.48 11.67
CA ASP A 143 7.14 5.87 11.54
C ASP A 143 5.61 5.99 11.34
N LEU A 144 4.88 4.88 11.45
CA LEU A 144 3.42 4.84 11.35
C LEU A 144 2.77 5.28 12.67
N ASN A 145 1.87 6.25 12.57
CA ASN A 145 1.20 6.89 13.71
C ASN A 145 -0.21 6.35 13.99
N SER A 146 -0.80 5.62 13.03
CA SER A 146 -2.16 5.09 13.18
C SER A 146 -2.22 4.01 14.27
N ARG A 147 -3.37 3.95 14.94
CA ARG A 147 -3.60 2.99 16.02
C ARG A 147 -3.49 1.55 15.51
N ARG A 148 -2.60 0.78 16.13
CA ARG A 148 -2.49 -0.67 15.96
C ARG A 148 -3.69 -1.39 16.58
N VAL A 149 -4.18 -2.42 15.89
CA VAL A 149 -5.27 -3.26 16.38
C VAL A 149 -4.80 -4.71 16.34
N GLU A 150 -4.59 -5.28 17.52
CA GLU A 150 -4.28 -6.70 17.66
C GLU A 150 -5.51 -7.54 17.37
N ILE A 151 -5.32 -8.59 16.56
CA ILE A 151 -6.29 -9.64 16.30
C ILE A 151 -5.87 -10.86 17.12
N ALA A 152 -6.82 -11.47 17.85
CA ALA A 152 -6.48 -12.62 18.67
C ALA A 152 -6.07 -13.82 17.78
N THR A 153 -5.17 -14.67 18.26
CA THR A 153 -4.59 -15.78 17.45
C THR A 153 -5.64 -16.75 16.89
N LEU A 154 -6.80 -16.87 17.54
CA LEU A 154 -7.91 -17.74 17.10
C LEU A 154 -9.01 -16.98 16.34
N GLU A 155 -8.89 -15.67 16.21
CA GLU A 155 -9.85 -14.82 15.50
C GLU A 155 -9.50 -14.80 14.01
N ASP A 156 -10.48 -15.04 13.13
CA ASP A 156 -10.29 -14.89 11.69
C ASP A 156 -10.18 -13.40 11.35
N GLU A 157 -9.06 -12.99 10.76
CA GLU A 157 -8.79 -11.57 10.51
C GLU A 157 -9.77 -10.93 9.52
N PHE A 158 -10.32 -11.70 8.58
CA PHE A 158 -11.28 -11.16 7.60
C PHE A 158 -12.61 -10.88 8.28
N ASP A 159 -13.15 -11.86 9.01
CA ASP A 159 -14.39 -11.71 9.78
C ASP A 159 -14.24 -10.64 10.88
N ALA A 160 -13.09 -10.58 11.54
CA ALA A 160 -12.77 -9.54 12.52
C ALA A 160 -12.94 -8.11 11.97
N MET A 161 -12.49 -7.89 10.73
CA MET A 161 -12.61 -6.61 10.06
C MET A 161 -14.04 -6.32 9.57
N PHE A 162 -14.81 -7.36 9.21
CA PHE A 162 -16.23 -7.24 8.92
C PHE A 162 -17.02 -6.85 10.18
N ASP A 163 -16.79 -7.53 11.30
CA ASP A 163 -17.50 -7.32 12.57
C ASP A 163 -17.21 -5.96 13.19
N ARG A 164 -15.95 -5.48 13.06
CA ARG A 164 -15.58 -4.11 13.42
C ARG A 164 -16.14 -3.07 12.44
N GLY A 165 -16.76 -3.53 11.36
CA GLY A 165 -17.39 -2.72 10.35
C GLY A 165 -16.38 -1.83 9.67
N TRP A 166 -15.23 -2.34 9.22
CA TRP A 166 -14.24 -1.63 8.40
C TRP A 166 -14.40 -1.90 6.90
N SER A 167 -15.14 -2.94 6.56
CA SER A 167 -15.44 -3.36 5.20
C SER A 167 -16.73 -2.71 4.65
N ASP A 168 -16.76 -2.53 3.33
CA ASP A 168 -17.90 -2.16 2.49
C ASP A 168 -18.85 -3.34 2.16
N GLY A 169 -18.65 -4.50 2.79
CA GLY A 169 -19.38 -5.74 2.52
C GLY A 169 -18.60 -6.72 1.63
N LEU A 170 -17.45 -6.32 1.09
CA LEU A 170 -16.51 -7.20 0.38
C LEU A 170 -15.27 -7.49 1.24
N PRO A 171 -14.56 -8.61 1.03
CA PRO A 171 -13.30 -8.86 1.72
C PRO A 171 -12.32 -7.71 1.51
N ILE A 172 -11.60 -7.36 2.57
CA ILE A 172 -10.53 -6.35 2.55
C ILE A 172 -9.20 -7.01 2.90
N ILE A 173 -8.11 -6.44 2.40
CA ILE A 173 -6.77 -6.90 2.76
C ILE A 173 -6.41 -6.30 4.13
N PRO A 174 -5.96 -7.11 5.11
CA PRO A 174 -5.48 -6.59 6.39
C PRO A 174 -4.34 -5.60 6.16
N PRO A 175 -4.44 -4.34 6.62
CA PRO A 175 -3.42 -3.33 6.43
C PRO A 175 -2.31 -3.46 7.47
N THR A 176 -1.52 -4.54 7.36
CA THR A 176 -0.32 -4.75 8.19
C THR A 176 0.69 -3.64 7.96
N GLU A 177 1.57 -3.39 8.93
CA GLU A 177 2.59 -2.34 8.82
C GLU A 177 3.45 -2.51 7.57
N GLU A 178 3.88 -3.74 7.27
CA GLU A 178 4.62 -4.07 6.04
C GLU A 178 3.88 -3.66 4.77
N ARG A 179 2.59 -3.96 4.67
CA ARG A 179 1.79 -3.61 3.48
C ARG A 179 1.58 -2.10 3.38
N VAL A 180 1.43 -1.42 4.50
CA VAL A 180 1.26 0.05 4.55
C VAL A 180 2.56 0.75 4.19
N SER A 181 3.69 0.34 4.76
CA SER A 181 5.01 0.89 4.42
C SER A 181 5.32 0.71 2.93
N LYS A 182 5.06 -0.49 2.38
CA LYS A 182 5.19 -0.74 0.95
C LYS A 182 4.23 0.12 0.11
N MET A 183 3.01 0.34 0.57
CA MET A 183 2.06 1.23 -0.11
C MET A 183 2.57 2.67 -0.16
N LEU A 184 3.21 3.14 0.91
CA LEU A 184 3.77 4.50 1.03
C LEU A 184 4.93 4.76 0.05
N GLU A 185 5.65 3.73 -0.41
CA GLU A 185 6.66 3.86 -1.48
C GLU A 185 6.07 4.40 -2.80
N GLY A 186 4.74 4.30 -2.97
CA GLY A 186 4.03 4.84 -4.13
C GLY A 186 3.95 6.36 -4.20
N THR A 187 4.41 7.09 -3.19
CA THR A 187 4.38 8.56 -3.12
C THR A 187 5.66 9.13 -2.51
N HIS A 188 5.95 10.39 -2.81
CA HIS A 188 7.04 11.15 -2.16
C HIS A 188 6.56 12.02 -1.00
N ARG A 189 5.25 12.06 -0.75
CA ARG A 189 4.66 12.79 0.40
C ARG A 189 4.98 12.07 1.70
N GLN A 190 5.10 12.83 2.79
CA GLN A 190 5.37 12.24 4.11
C GLN A 190 4.11 11.54 4.64
N PRO A 191 4.24 10.45 5.42
CA PRO A 191 3.08 9.70 5.94
C PRO A 191 2.11 10.55 6.79
N ASP A 192 2.63 11.55 7.50
CA ASP A 192 1.88 12.46 8.37
C ASP A 192 1.29 13.68 7.65
N ASP A 193 1.64 13.91 6.38
CA ASP A 193 1.06 14.98 5.58
C ASP A 193 -0.47 14.84 5.52
N VAL A 194 -1.19 15.90 5.87
CA VAL A 194 -2.65 15.94 5.74
C VAL A 194 -3.02 16.06 4.26
N VAL A 195 -3.81 15.10 3.77
CA VAL A 195 -4.36 15.07 2.42
C VAL A 195 -5.63 15.90 2.35
N ALA A 196 -6.55 15.66 3.30
CA ALA A 196 -7.82 16.37 3.38
C ALA A 196 -8.46 16.24 4.77
N VAL A 197 -9.48 17.05 5.03
CA VAL A 197 -10.40 16.88 6.16
C VAL A 197 -11.66 16.18 5.63
N VAL A 198 -11.85 14.92 6.00
CA VAL A 198 -12.84 14.05 5.33
C VAL A 198 -14.21 14.15 6.03
N PRO A 199 -15.28 14.52 5.31
CA PRO A 199 -16.64 14.55 5.86
C PRO A 199 -17.24 13.15 6.01
N PRO A 200 -18.31 12.98 6.82
CA PRO A 200 -18.99 13.99 7.64
C PRO A 200 -18.33 14.36 8.97
N VAL A 201 -17.50 13.49 9.56
CA VAL A 201 -16.96 13.73 10.91
C VAL A 201 -15.83 14.76 10.93
N LEU A 202 -15.36 15.19 9.74
CA LEU A 202 -14.32 16.20 9.55
C LEU A 202 -13.00 15.82 10.24
N THR A 203 -12.61 14.55 10.08
CA THR A 203 -11.33 14.05 10.58
C THR A 203 -10.23 14.31 9.56
N GLU A 204 -9.07 14.76 10.04
CA GLU A 204 -7.85 14.87 9.23
C GLU A 204 -7.43 13.50 8.71
N CYS A 205 -7.35 13.38 7.40
CA CYS A 205 -6.88 12.20 6.68
C CYS A 205 -5.46 12.44 6.20
N THR A 206 -4.51 11.76 6.82
CA THR A 206 -3.10 11.80 6.44
C THR A 206 -2.82 10.85 5.28
N VAL A 207 -1.66 10.99 4.65
CA VAL A 207 -1.17 10.07 3.60
C VAL A 207 -1.16 8.62 4.12
N GLU A 208 -0.73 8.40 5.36
CA GLU A 208 -0.76 7.09 6.02
C GLU A 208 -2.18 6.50 6.08
N LYS A 209 -3.18 7.29 6.48
CA LYS A 209 -4.59 6.85 6.54
C LYS A 209 -5.14 6.52 5.15
N VAL A 210 -4.73 7.26 4.12
CA VAL A 210 -5.10 6.94 2.73
C VAL A 210 -4.42 5.63 2.30
N ALA A 211 -3.13 5.44 2.61
CA ALA A 211 -2.39 4.23 2.31
C ALA A 211 -3.00 2.98 2.97
N ILE A 212 -3.40 3.06 4.25
CA ILE A 212 -4.13 2.00 4.96
C ILE A 212 -5.39 1.58 4.19
N ASN A 213 -6.23 2.54 3.81
CA ASN A 213 -7.47 2.25 3.08
C ASN A 213 -7.21 1.76 1.65
N ALA A 214 -6.13 2.23 1.00
CA ALA A 214 -5.70 1.73 -0.29
C ALA A 214 -5.24 0.26 -0.21
N VAL A 215 -4.51 -0.12 0.84
CA VAL A 215 -4.16 -1.53 1.10
C VAL A 215 -5.44 -2.34 1.28
N MET A 216 -6.36 -1.88 2.15
CA MET A 216 -7.64 -2.55 2.40
C MET A 216 -8.44 -2.79 1.11
N ALA A 217 -8.45 -1.81 0.19
CA ALA A 217 -9.11 -1.92 -1.10
C ALA A 217 -8.43 -2.90 -2.06
N GLY A 218 -7.17 -3.26 -1.81
CA GLY A 218 -6.35 -4.08 -2.68
C GLY A 218 -5.59 -3.29 -3.75
N CYS A 219 -5.33 -2.00 -3.56
CA CYS A 219 -4.46 -1.23 -4.45
C CYS A 219 -3.02 -1.76 -4.49
N LYS A 220 -2.27 -1.36 -5.52
CA LYS A 220 -0.80 -1.44 -5.53
C LYS A 220 -0.21 -0.06 -5.16
N PRO A 221 1.06 0.02 -4.72
CA PRO A 221 1.71 1.30 -4.40
C PRO A 221 1.62 2.31 -5.53
N GLU A 222 1.82 1.88 -6.78
CA GLU A 222 1.78 2.77 -7.96
C GLU A 222 0.42 3.47 -8.16
N TYR A 223 -0.65 2.98 -7.51
CA TYR A 223 -2.01 3.54 -7.60
C TYR A 223 -2.23 4.66 -6.57
N LEU A 224 -1.42 4.70 -5.51
CA LEU A 224 -1.59 5.62 -4.39
C LEU A 224 -1.66 7.09 -4.81
N PRO A 225 -0.86 7.60 -5.77
CA PRO A 225 -0.97 8.99 -6.22
C PRO A 225 -2.37 9.34 -6.75
N VAL A 226 -3.02 8.41 -7.47
CA VAL A 226 -4.38 8.61 -7.99
C VAL A 226 -5.40 8.61 -6.86
N VAL A 227 -5.24 7.73 -5.87
CA VAL A 227 -6.12 7.69 -4.68
C VAL A 227 -5.99 8.98 -3.87
N LEU A 228 -4.77 9.48 -3.65
CA LEU A 228 -4.51 10.75 -2.96
C LEU A 228 -5.22 11.91 -3.67
N ALA A 229 -5.01 12.05 -4.98
CA ALA A 229 -5.67 13.10 -5.77
C ALA A 229 -7.20 12.97 -5.75
N ALA A 230 -7.73 11.75 -5.74
CA ALA A 230 -9.18 11.51 -5.66
C ALA A 230 -9.75 11.88 -4.28
N VAL A 231 -9.02 11.63 -3.19
CA VAL A 231 -9.42 12.06 -1.83
C VAL A 231 -9.43 13.57 -1.73
N GLU A 232 -8.40 14.25 -2.26
CA GLU A 232 -8.33 15.71 -2.32
C GLU A 232 -9.51 16.29 -3.09
N ALA A 233 -9.76 15.79 -4.31
CA ALA A 233 -10.87 16.23 -5.14
C ALA A 233 -12.24 16.01 -4.47
N ALA A 234 -12.43 14.87 -3.79
CA ALA A 234 -13.70 14.55 -3.13
C ALA A 234 -14.01 15.48 -1.96
N CYS A 235 -12.98 15.95 -1.26
CA CYS A 235 -13.14 16.80 -0.08
C CYS A 235 -13.18 18.30 -0.41
N THR A 236 -13.22 18.68 -1.69
CA THR A 236 -13.43 20.08 -2.08
C THR A 236 -14.88 20.53 -1.85
N ASP A 237 -15.07 21.83 -1.61
CA ASP A 237 -16.42 22.43 -1.53
C ASP A 237 -17.19 22.32 -2.85
N GLN A 238 -16.47 22.28 -3.99
CA GLN A 238 -17.07 22.16 -5.31
C GLN A 238 -17.68 20.78 -5.55
N PHE A 239 -16.99 19.69 -5.17
CA PHE A 239 -17.54 18.35 -5.29
C PHE A 239 -18.52 18.02 -4.15
N ASN A 240 -18.25 18.54 -2.94
CA ASN A 240 -19.10 18.44 -1.76
C ASN A 240 -19.51 16.99 -1.41
N MET A 241 -18.53 16.17 -1.04
CA MET A 241 -18.80 14.77 -0.63
C MET A 241 -19.79 14.66 0.55
N HIS A 242 -19.84 15.65 1.46
CA HIS A 242 -20.83 15.65 2.54
C HIS A 242 -22.27 15.70 1.99
N GLY A 243 -22.54 16.61 1.05
CA GLY A 243 -23.84 16.71 0.38
C GLY A 243 -24.20 15.43 -0.37
N LEU A 244 -23.21 14.81 -1.02
CA LEU A 244 -23.38 13.55 -1.75
C LEU A 244 -23.73 12.37 -0.82
N LEU A 245 -23.21 12.32 0.40
CA LEU A 245 -23.61 11.30 1.37
C LEU A 245 -25.03 11.55 1.93
N CYS A 246 -25.37 12.83 2.14
CA CYS A 246 -26.65 13.21 2.74
C CYS A 246 -27.86 13.11 1.78
N THR A 247 -27.63 12.92 0.48
CA THR A 247 -28.75 12.77 -0.47
C THR A 247 -29.48 11.45 -0.30
N LEU A 248 -30.81 11.46 -0.53
CA LEU A 248 -31.61 10.24 -0.62
C LEU A 248 -31.40 9.50 -1.94
N TRP A 249 -30.79 10.17 -2.93
CA TRP A 249 -30.45 9.58 -4.21
C TRP A 249 -29.20 8.72 -4.10
N PHE A 250 -29.10 7.68 -4.93
CA PHE A 250 -28.07 6.66 -4.82
C PHE A 250 -26.75 6.99 -5.56
N SER A 251 -26.41 8.28 -5.65
CA SER A 251 -25.15 8.69 -6.25
C SER A 251 -23.95 8.38 -5.33
N GLY A 252 -22.80 8.20 -5.96
CA GLY A 252 -21.49 8.11 -5.32
C GLY A 252 -20.43 8.80 -6.20
N PRO A 253 -19.19 8.92 -5.70
CA PRO A 253 -18.10 9.49 -6.47
C PRO A 253 -17.67 8.54 -7.58
N ILE A 254 -17.62 9.08 -8.80
CA ILE A 254 -17.12 8.41 -9.99
C ILE A 254 -15.81 9.07 -10.36
N ILE A 255 -14.75 8.28 -10.51
CA ILE A 255 -13.41 8.77 -10.82
C ILE A 255 -13.13 8.54 -12.31
N ILE A 256 -12.82 9.62 -13.02
CA ILE A 256 -12.31 9.59 -14.39
C ILE A 256 -10.84 9.97 -14.34
N VAL A 257 -9.97 9.07 -14.79
CA VAL A 257 -8.53 9.28 -14.82
C VAL A 257 -8.11 9.65 -16.24
N ASN A 258 -7.23 10.64 -16.33
CA ASN A 258 -6.65 11.19 -17.56
C ASN A 258 -5.12 11.24 -17.44
N GLY A 259 -4.45 11.30 -18.59
CA GLY A 259 -2.99 11.43 -18.69
C GLY A 259 -2.20 10.12 -18.71
N PRO A 260 -0.85 10.21 -18.84
CA PRO A 260 0.03 9.05 -19.00
C PRO A 260 0.01 8.03 -17.85
N ILE A 261 -0.41 8.43 -16.65
CA ILE A 261 -0.51 7.55 -15.46
C ILE A 261 -1.40 6.34 -15.72
N ARG A 262 -2.43 6.48 -16.57
CA ARG A 262 -3.35 5.39 -16.95
C ARG A 262 -2.59 4.19 -17.49
N HIS A 263 -1.58 4.43 -18.32
CA HIS A 263 -0.70 3.38 -18.86
C HIS A 263 0.27 2.85 -17.83
N ARG A 264 0.90 3.75 -17.05
CA ARG A 264 1.90 3.37 -16.03
C ARG A 264 1.34 2.43 -14.98
N ILE A 265 0.07 2.62 -14.59
CA ILE A 265 -0.60 1.77 -13.60
C ILE A 265 -1.44 0.65 -14.22
N GLY A 266 -1.45 0.56 -15.56
CA GLY A 266 -2.14 -0.48 -16.32
C GLY A 266 -3.67 -0.43 -16.20
N MET A 267 -4.27 0.76 -16.21
CA MET A 267 -5.74 0.89 -16.26
C MET A 267 -6.28 0.34 -17.58
N ASN A 268 -7.42 -0.34 -17.52
CA ASN A 268 -8.12 -0.79 -18.72
C ASN A 268 -8.97 0.36 -19.30
N VAL A 269 -8.80 0.61 -20.59
CA VAL A 269 -9.62 1.56 -21.36
C VAL A 269 -10.34 0.90 -22.53
N GLU A 270 -10.13 -0.39 -22.75
CA GLU A 270 -10.67 -1.11 -23.90
C GLU A 270 -12.05 -1.74 -23.60
N LYS A 271 -12.29 -2.94 -24.12
CA LYS A 271 -13.51 -3.71 -23.90
C LYS A 271 -13.73 -3.89 -22.40
N ASN A 272 -14.99 -3.74 -21.98
CA ASN A 272 -15.39 -3.80 -20.58
C ASN A 272 -14.68 -2.76 -19.67
N ALA A 273 -14.26 -1.60 -20.19
CA ALA A 273 -13.56 -0.55 -19.43
C ALA A 273 -14.27 -0.10 -18.15
N LEU A 274 -15.61 -0.10 -18.15
CA LEU A 274 -16.45 0.28 -17.01
C LEU A 274 -16.79 -0.88 -16.06
N GLY A 275 -16.37 -2.10 -16.40
CA GLY A 275 -16.72 -3.35 -15.71
C GLY A 275 -15.54 -3.99 -14.97
N GLN A 276 -15.71 -5.27 -14.65
CA GLN A 276 -14.74 -6.07 -13.91
C GLN A 276 -13.50 -6.46 -14.73
N GLY A 277 -12.44 -6.87 -14.02
CA GLY A 277 -11.29 -7.60 -14.60
C GLY A 277 -9.97 -6.83 -14.57
N ASN A 278 -9.99 -5.52 -14.28
CA ASN A 278 -8.77 -4.72 -14.10
C ASN A 278 -8.63 -4.27 -12.64
N ARG A 279 -7.46 -4.51 -12.04
CA ARG A 279 -7.21 -4.19 -10.62
C ARG A 279 -7.26 -2.69 -10.36
N ALA A 280 -6.58 -1.86 -11.15
CA ALA A 280 -6.58 -0.41 -10.95
C ALA A 280 -7.99 0.18 -11.04
N ASN A 281 -8.75 -0.14 -12.10
CA ASN A 281 -10.14 0.31 -12.27
C ASN A 281 -11.04 -0.13 -11.09
N SER A 282 -10.81 -1.34 -10.55
CA SER A 282 -11.65 -1.90 -9.48
C SER A 282 -11.30 -1.36 -8.09
N THR A 283 -10.02 -1.08 -7.82
CA THR A 283 -9.56 -0.78 -6.45
C THR A 283 -9.42 0.71 -6.15
N ILE A 284 -9.14 1.58 -7.13
CA ILE A 284 -8.95 3.02 -6.88
C ILE A 284 -10.25 3.67 -6.37
N GLY A 285 -11.37 3.43 -7.06
CA GLY A 285 -12.68 3.92 -6.62
C GLY A 285 -13.10 3.34 -5.27
N ARG A 286 -12.78 2.07 -5.03
CA ARG A 286 -13.05 1.40 -3.75
C ARG A 286 -12.20 1.97 -2.61
N ALA A 287 -10.94 2.30 -2.86
CA ALA A 287 -10.05 2.94 -1.89
C ALA A 287 -10.59 4.29 -1.44
N LEU A 288 -11.06 5.13 -2.38
CA LEU A 288 -11.72 6.40 -2.05
C LEU A 288 -12.93 6.17 -1.13
N GLN A 289 -13.78 5.19 -1.46
CA GLN A 289 -14.95 4.89 -0.64
C GLN A 289 -14.59 4.36 0.75
N LEU A 290 -13.55 3.52 0.87
CA LEU A 290 -13.05 3.10 2.17
C LEU A 290 -12.49 4.26 2.99
N VAL A 291 -11.80 5.24 2.39
CA VAL A 291 -11.36 6.47 3.09
C VAL A 291 -12.57 7.24 3.61
N ILE A 292 -13.57 7.53 2.75
CA ILE A 292 -14.80 8.24 3.14
C ILE A 292 -15.51 7.50 4.28
N ARG A 293 -15.56 6.18 4.20
CA ARG A 293 -16.24 5.31 5.15
C ARG A 293 -15.51 5.22 6.50
N ASN A 294 -14.21 4.92 6.49
CA ASN A 294 -13.43 4.57 7.67
C ASN A 294 -12.82 5.79 8.37
N VAL A 295 -12.45 6.83 7.61
CA VAL A 295 -11.93 8.09 8.15
C VAL A 295 -13.05 9.11 8.31
N GLY A 296 -13.87 9.27 7.28
CA GLY A 296 -15.00 10.23 7.29
C GLY A 296 -16.23 9.75 8.07
N GLY A 297 -16.38 8.45 8.29
CA GLY A 297 -17.60 7.89 8.89
C GLY A 297 -18.80 7.83 7.94
N GLY A 298 -18.58 8.00 6.63
CA GLY A 298 -19.59 8.04 5.57
C GLY A 298 -20.22 6.69 5.23
N LYS A 299 -20.65 5.91 6.22
CA LYS A 299 -21.25 4.58 6.04
C LYS A 299 -22.80 4.63 6.04
N PRO A 300 -23.47 3.63 5.46
CA PRO A 300 -24.92 3.46 5.61
C PRO A 300 -25.31 2.90 6.98
N GLY A 301 -26.61 2.92 7.29
CA GLY A 301 -27.19 2.26 8.46
C GLY A 301 -27.26 3.12 9.73
N ILE A 302 -27.49 2.48 10.88
CA ILE A 302 -27.65 3.16 12.18
C ILE A 302 -26.35 3.90 12.54
N GLY A 303 -26.47 5.20 12.80
CA GLY A 303 -25.32 6.07 13.11
C GLY A 303 -24.48 6.47 11.89
N GLY A 304 -24.83 6.00 10.69
CA GLY A 304 -24.24 6.41 9.43
C GLY A 304 -24.91 7.64 8.83
N ILE A 305 -24.19 8.34 7.94
CA ILE A 305 -24.71 9.53 7.24
C ILE A 305 -25.02 9.29 5.76
N ASP A 306 -24.68 8.13 5.19
CA ASP A 306 -25.16 7.83 3.84
C ASP A 306 -26.68 7.62 3.90
N ARG A 307 -27.42 8.54 3.27
CA ARG A 307 -28.89 8.57 3.29
C ARG A 307 -29.54 7.99 2.04
N SER A 308 -28.76 7.41 1.13
CA SER A 308 -29.30 6.79 -0.09
C SER A 308 -30.44 5.82 0.24
N ALA A 309 -31.61 6.02 -0.36
CA ALA A 309 -32.77 5.18 -0.06
C ALA A 309 -32.65 3.75 -0.63
N LEU A 310 -32.04 3.62 -1.82
CA LEU A 310 -31.82 2.33 -2.50
C LEU A 310 -30.34 1.92 -2.54
N GLY A 311 -29.44 2.89 -2.70
CA GLY A 311 -28.03 2.63 -3.05
C GLY A 311 -27.86 2.17 -4.51
N ALA A 312 -26.61 1.97 -4.92
CA ALA A 312 -26.24 1.45 -6.24
C ALA A 312 -24.90 0.69 -6.16
N PRO A 313 -24.65 -0.31 -7.03
CA PRO A 313 -23.37 -1.02 -7.05
C PRO A 313 -22.15 -0.09 -7.23
N SER A 314 -22.31 1.01 -7.96
CA SER A 314 -21.27 2.03 -8.14
C SER A 314 -20.83 2.71 -6.84
N LYS A 315 -21.60 2.62 -5.75
CA LYS A 315 -21.23 3.15 -4.44
C LYS A 315 -20.17 2.29 -3.73
N VAL A 316 -19.90 1.06 -4.17
CA VAL A 316 -18.72 0.30 -3.70
C VAL A 316 -17.43 0.98 -4.17
N GLY A 317 -17.47 1.62 -5.34
CA GLY A 317 -16.35 2.32 -5.94
C GLY A 317 -16.45 2.22 -7.46
N TRP A 318 -16.26 3.33 -8.17
CA TRP A 318 -16.28 3.34 -9.63
C TRP A 318 -15.20 4.27 -10.20
N CYS A 319 -14.24 3.68 -10.90
CA CYS A 319 -13.09 4.37 -11.46
C CYS A 319 -12.76 3.82 -12.85
N PHE A 320 -12.57 4.71 -13.83
CA PHE A 320 -12.16 4.33 -15.18
C PHE A 320 -11.28 5.41 -15.81
N ALA A 321 -10.69 5.09 -16.95
CA ALA A 321 -9.73 5.92 -17.66
C ALA A 321 -10.24 6.25 -19.08
N GLU A 322 -9.84 7.39 -19.66
CA GLU A 322 -10.50 7.91 -20.88
C GLU A 322 -10.19 7.23 -22.23
N ASP A 323 -9.11 6.53 -22.55
CA ASP A 323 -8.76 6.21 -23.97
C ASP A 323 -8.46 7.45 -24.85
N GLU A 324 -7.56 8.31 -24.38
CA GLU A 324 -7.15 9.53 -25.07
C GLU A 324 -6.46 9.26 -26.43
N GLU A 325 -5.90 8.06 -26.61
CA GLU A 325 -5.14 7.67 -27.80
C GLU A 325 -6.03 7.38 -29.01
N ASN A 326 -7.30 7.00 -28.78
CA ASN A 326 -8.27 6.70 -29.83
C ASN A 326 -9.36 7.77 -29.98
N LEU A 327 -9.20 8.92 -29.32
CA LEU A 327 -10.06 10.08 -29.55
C LEU A 327 -9.84 10.64 -30.97
N PRO A 328 -10.90 11.11 -31.66
CA PRO A 328 -10.75 11.81 -32.93
C PRO A 328 -9.94 13.12 -32.79
N ASP A 329 -9.26 13.54 -33.86
CA ASP A 329 -8.37 14.73 -33.85
C ASP A 329 -9.02 16.00 -33.29
N ASN A 330 -10.33 16.20 -33.53
CA ASN A 330 -11.10 17.36 -33.08
C ASN A 330 -11.84 17.14 -31.74
N TRP A 331 -11.43 16.12 -30.98
CA TRP A 331 -12.00 15.75 -29.68
C TRP A 331 -10.89 15.71 -28.63
N PRO A 332 -10.64 16.82 -27.93
CA PRO A 332 -9.63 16.82 -26.88
C PRO A 332 -10.08 15.94 -25.70
N PRO A 333 -9.12 15.32 -24.98
CA PRO A 333 -9.38 14.65 -23.70
C PRO A 333 -10.20 15.53 -22.75
N LEU A 334 -10.97 14.89 -21.88
CA LEU A 334 -11.73 15.53 -20.81
C LEU A 334 -10.88 16.48 -19.98
N SER A 335 -9.66 16.07 -19.60
CA SER A 335 -8.72 16.90 -18.85
C SER A 335 -8.35 18.18 -19.58
N VAL A 336 -8.06 18.09 -20.88
CA VAL A 336 -7.75 19.26 -21.73
C VAL A 336 -8.95 20.20 -21.85
N GLY A 337 -10.15 19.65 -22.03
CA GLY A 337 -11.39 20.44 -22.00
C GLY A 337 -11.65 21.13 -20.66
N ARG A 338 -11.03 20.64 -19.57
CA ARG A 338 -11.08 21.24 -18.22
C ARG A 338 -9.90 22.18 -17.92
N GLY A 339 -9.05 22.46 -18.91
CA GLY A 339 -7.97 23.44 -18.81
C GLY A 339 -6.61 22.88 -18.41
N PHE A 340 -6.45 21.54 -18.37
CA PHE A 340 -5.15 20.90 -18.13
C PHE A 340 -4.37 20.68 -19.43
N SER A 341 -3.07 20.43 -19.31
CA SER A 341 -2.24 20.04 -20.45
C SER A 341 -2.49 18.58 -20.81
N LYS A 342 -2.30 18.22 -22.09
CA LYS A 342 -2.53 16.85 -22.59
C LYS A 342 -1.75 15.76 -21.84
N ASN A 343 -0.59 16.11 -21.27
CA ASN A 343 0.27 15.16 -20.56
C ASN A 343 0.15 15.25 -19.04
N ASP A 344 -0.79 16.04 -18.51
CA ASP A 344 -1.03 16.13 -17.08
C ASP A 344 -1.80 14.90 -16.60
N ASP A 345 -1.29 14.26 -15.55
CA ASP A 345 -2.00 13.21 -14.85
C ASP A 345 -3.08 13.83 -13.98
N THR A 346 -4.35 13.49 -14.24
CA THR A 346 -5.47 14.15 -13.59
C THR A 346 -6.56 13.16 -13.20
N VAL A 347 -7.32 13.54 -12.17
CA VAL A 347 -8.58 12.90 -11.79
C VAL A 347 -9.71 13.91 -11.89
N THR A 348 -10.83 13.50 -12.49
CA THR A 348 -12.09 14.23 -12.44
C THR A 348 -13.07 13.42 -11.63
N LEU A 349 -13.77 14.06 -10.68
CA LEU A 349 -14.88 13.45 -9.96
C LEU A 349 -16.22 13.88 -10.54
N PHE A 350 -17.13 12.91 -10.67
CA PHE A 350 -18.52 13.13 -11.05
C PHE A 350 -19.45 12.48 -10.02
N ALA A 351 -20.47 13.21 -9.57
CA ALA A 351 -21.44 12.71 -8.59
C ALA A 351 -22.58 12.00 -9.34
N GLY A 352 -22.52 10.68 -9.42
CA GLY A 352 -23.49 9.92 -10.21
C GLY A 352 -23.60 8.46 -9.78
N HIS A 353 -24.23 7.66 -10.63
CA HIS A 353 -24.37 6.23 -10.41
C HIS A 353 -24.06 5.45 -11.70
N GLY A 354 -24.11 4.12 -11.63
CA GLY A 354 -23.84 3.22 -12.75
C GLY A 354 -24.57 3.58 -14.05
N PRO A 355 -24.04 3.13 -15.20
CA PRO A 355 -24.43 3.62 -16.51
C PRO A 355 -25.87 3.22 -16.87
N VAL A 356 -26.53 4.09 -17.63
CA VAL A 356 -27.76 3.77 -18.37
C VAL A 356 -27.35 3.50 -19.82
N GLY A 357 -27.60 2.29 -20.31
CA GLY A 357 -27.22 1.91 -21.67
C GLY A 357 -28.04 2.65 -22.73
N CYS A 358 -27.37 3.29 -23.68
CA CYS A 358 -27.99 3.84 -24.89
C CYS A 358 -27.88 2.84 -26.03
N ILE A 359 -28.99 2.17 -26.37
CA ILE A 359 -29.03 1.24 -27.50
C ILE A 359 -29.41 2.02 -28.76
N ASP A 360 -28.43 2.27 -29.63
CA ASP A 360 -28.65 2.75 -30.99
C ASP A 360 -27.65 2.07 -31.94
N GLN A 361 -28.16 1.14 -32.74
CA GLN A 361 -27.40 0.36 -33.72
C GLN A 361 -27.81 0.70 -35.16
N ILE A 362 -28.70 1.68 -35.36
CA ILE A 362 -29.31 1.98 -36.65
C ILE A 362 -28.97 3.38 -37.16
N SER A 363 -28.66 4.33 -36.26
CA SER A 363 -28.21 5.65 -36.67
C SER A 363 -26.91 5.53 -37.49
N ARG A 364 -26.89 6.19 -38.65
CA ARG A 364 -25.72 6.25 -39.56
C ARG A 364 -25.25 7.67 -39.82
N THR A 365 -25.97 8.67 -39.32
CA THR A 365 -25.59 10.08 -39.40
C THR A 365 -25.50 10.67 -37.99
N PRO A 366 -24.62 11.66 -37.76
CA PRO A 366 -24.46 12.26 -36.44
C PRO A 366 -25.74 12.99 -35.98
N GLU A 367 -26.53 13.56 -36.89
CA GLU A 367 -27.81 14.23 -36.55
C GLU A 367 -28.87 13.23 -36.06
N SER A 368 -28.85 11.99 -36.55
CA SER A 368 -29.72 10.93 -36.08
C SER A 368 -29.29 10.49 -34.68
N LEU A 369 -27.99 10.20 -34.52
CA LEU A 369 -27.44 9.69 -33.27
C LEU A 369 -27.53 10.71 -32.13
N VAL A 370 -27.26 12.00 -32.38
CA VAL A 370 -27.36 13.06 -31.36
C VAL A 370 -28.79 13.22 -30.84
N ARG A 371 -29.81 13.02 -31.69
CA ARG A 371 -31.22 13.02 -31.26
C ARG A 371 -31.54 11.83 -30.36
N THR A 372 -31.00 10.64 -30.66
CA THR A 372 -31.12 9.48 -29.78
C THR A 372 -30.46 9.75 -28.42
N LEU A 373 -29.24 10.30 -28.41
CA LEU A 373 -28.53 10.65 -27.18
C LEU A 373 -29.31 11.69 -26.35
N ALA A 374 -29.85 12.74 -26.99
CA ALA A 374 -30.68 13.75 -26.33
C ALA A 374 -31.91 13.14 -25.66
N GLN A 375 -32.61 12.22 -26.35
CA GLN A 375 -33.77 11.52 -25.80
C GLN A 375 -33.40 10.68 -24.57
N GLN A 376 -32.24 10.02 -24.56
CA GLN A 376 -31.77 9.28 -23.38
C GLN A 376 -31.43 10.23 -22.22
N LEU A 377 -30.78 11.36 -22.51
CA LEU A 377 -30.45 12.37 -21.49
C LEU A 377 -31.69 12.98 -20.84
N HIS A 378 -32.81 13.12 -21.55
CA HIS A 378 -34.08 13.54 -20.95
C HIS A 378 -34.60 12.58 -19.87
N GLY A 379 -34.17 11.32 -19.89
CA GLY A 379 -34.46 10.32 -18.86
C GLY A 379 -33.48 10.31 -17.68
N VAL A 380 -32.37 11.05 -17.78
CA VAL A 380 -31.38 11.16 -16.69
C VAL A 380 -31.88 12.20 -15.69
N GLY A 381 -32.52 11.72 -14.63
CA GLY A 381 -33.02 12.56 -13.54
C GLY A 381 -34.40 13.18 -13.80
N ASN A 382 -34.68 14.32 -13.16
CA ASN A 382 -35.95 15.01 -13.26
C ASN A 382 -35.77 16.36 -13.95
N ARG A 383 -36.43 16.58 -15.09
CA ARG A 383 -36.32 17.80 -15.91
C ARG A 383 -36.69 19.10 -15.19
N LYS A 384 -37.36 19.03 -14.04
CA LYS A 384 -37.70 20.20 -13.21
C LYS A 384 -36.61 20.59 -12.23
N LEU A 385 -35.54 19.80 -12.13
CA LEU A 385 -34.43 20.01 -11.24
C LEU A 385 -33.14 20.19 -12.05
N PRO A 386 -32.19 21.01 -11.58
CA PRO A 386 -30.84 20.99 -12.11
C PRO A 386 -30.26 19.58 -12.04
N ALA A 387 -29.70 19.10 -13.14
CA ALA A 387 -29.04 17.82 -13.22
C ALA A 387 -27.80 17.96 -14.09
N GLU A 388 -26.75 17.22 -13.72
CA GLU A 388 -25.59 17.02 -14.56
C GLU A 388 -25.64 15.60 -15.13
N ALA A 389 -25.12 15.43 -16.34
CA ALA A 389 -25.03 14.13 -16.98
C ALA A 389 -23.64 13.95 -17.60
N MET A 390 -23.19 12.70 -17.64
CA MET A 390 -21.96 12.30 -18.29
C MET A 390 -22.29 11.29 -19.38
N ILE A 391 -21.83 11.56 -20.60
CA ILE A 391 -21.86 10.59 -21.70
C ILE A 391 -20.49 9.94 -21.77
N VAL A 392 -20.45 8.62 -21.62
CA VAL A 392 -19.27 7.81 -21.96
C VAL A 392 -19.53 7.22 -23.35
N MET A 393 -18.86 7.75 -24.36
CA MET A 393 -19.12 7.40 -25.75
C MET A 393 -18.38 6.11 -26.12
N THR A 394 -19.08 5.18 -26.77
CA THR A 394 -18.43 3.96 -27.31
C THR A 394 -17.72 4.27 -28.62
N PRO A 395 -16.72 3.46 -29.03
CA PRO A 395 -16.05 3.64 -30.32
C PRO A 395 -17.01 3.65 -31.51
N GLU A 396 -18.07 2.83 -31.48
CA GLU A 396 -19.08 2.78 -32.55
C GLU A 396 -19.80 4.12 -32.71
N HIS A 397 -20.29 4.71 -31.62
CA HIS A 397 -20.96 6.00 -31.63
C HIS A 397 -20.00 7.14 -31.97
N MET A 398 -18.79 7.12 -31.40
CA MET A 398 -17.74 8.11 -31.67
C MET A 398 -17.38 8.15 -33.15
N ASN A 399 -17.29 6.99 -33.80
CA ASN A 399 -16.95 6.89 -35.22
C ASN A 399 -17.98 7.55 -36.15
N VAL A 400 -19.27 7.59 -35.76
CA VAL A 400 -20.30 8.30 -36.55
C VAL A 400 -20.02 9.80 -36.57
N PHE A 401 -19.67 10.39 -35.43
CA PHE A 401 -19.31 11.81 -35.35
C PHE A 401 -17.97 12.11 -36.03
N ALA A 402 -16.98 11.26 -35.79
CA ALA A 402 -15.64 11.41 -36.36
C ALA A 402 -15.66 11.35 -37.90
N SER A 403 -16.40 10.39 -38.48
CA SER A 403 -16.50 10.24 -39.94
C SER A 403 -17.20 11.43 -40.61
N ALA A 404 -18.06 12.13 -39.88
CA ALA A 404 -18.72 13.35 -40.32
C ALA A 404 -17.91 14.63 -40.02
N GLY A 405 -16.70 14.49 -39.45
CA GLY A 405 -15.84 15.60 -39.08
C GLY A 405 -16.38 16.50 -37.97
N TRP A 406 -17.31 16.00 -37.14
CA TRP A 406 -17.83 16.78 -36.01
C TRP A 406 -16.76 16.97 -34.95
N SER A 407 -16.49 18.22 -34.58
CA SER A 407 -15.73 18.54 -33.37
C SER A 407 -16.58 18.33 -32.12
N LYS A 408 -15.93 18.30 -30.96
CA LYS A 408 -16.63 18.26 -29.66
C LYS A 408 -17.54 19.48 -29.48
N ASP A 409 -17.12 20.66 -29.91
CA ASP A 409 -17.93 21.89 -29.86
C ASP A 409 -19.18 21.76 -30.71
N LYS A 410 -19.04 21.31 -31.97
CA LYS A 410 -20.19 21.07 -32.85
C LYS A 410 -21.16 20.04 -32.28
N PHE A 411 -20.65 19.00 -31.62
CA PHE A 411 -21.49 18.03 -30.94
C PHE A 411 -22.36 18.69 -29.85
N TYR A 412 -21.80 19.59 -29.05
CA TYR A 412 -22.57 20.36 -28.06
C TYR A 412 -23.54 21.35 -28.70
N GLU A 413 -23.12 22.08 -29.75
CA GLU A 413 -23.97 23.00 -30.51
C GLU A 413 -25.26 22.33 -31.03
N GLU A 414 -25.16 21.06 -31.44
CA GLU A 414 -26.29 20.27 -31.96
C GLU A 414 -27.08 19.54 -30.85
N LEU A 415 -26.43 19.18 -29.74
CA LEU A 415 -27.05 18.47 -28.63
C LEU A 415 -27.84 19.39 -27.70
N GLU A 416 -27.26 20.53 -27.29
CA GLU A 416 -27.83 21.41 -26.28
C GLU A 416 -29.24 21.92 -26.62
N PRO A 417 -29.56 22.32 -27.88
CA PRO A 417 -30.91 22.75 -28.23
C PRO A 417 -31.97 21.64 -28.13
N LEU A 418 -31.55 20.38 -28.01
CA LEU A 418 -32.43 19.23 -27.88
C LEU A 418 -32.73 18.87 -26.41
N LEU A 419 -31.99 19.40 -25.44
CA LEU A 419 -32.13 19.14 -23.99
C LEU A 419 -33.22 20.01 -23.36
#